data_AF-A0A8H4Q8U4-F1
#
_entry.id   AF-A0A8H4Q8U4-F1
#
_cell.length_a   1.000
_cell.length_b   1.000
_cell.length_c   1.000
_cell.angle_alpha   90.00
_cell.angle_beta   90.00
_cell.angle_gamma   90.00
#
_symmetry.space_group_name_H-M   'P 1'
#
loop_
_entity.id
_entity.type
_entity.pdbx_description
1 polymer ?
#
loop_
_entity_poly.entity_id
_entity_poly.type
_entity_poly.pdbx_seq_one_letter_code
_entity_poly.pdbx_strand_id
1 'polypeptide(L)'
;MAKIHTVEWTPAILVHPTLQTGMRINWWGAVGEKLNGIVSRPTKGLDHQAHSGLRFVSVYRMHPLIPDTIALFDSSTGTHHSTLPTKDVLFTQAHSPFRSGLTLSDAFYSLGINYAGAITTNNYPDFLRSLRTPDGQFRDLATFRRLLGMSAPATFAELTGGNGTLARELEEVYGDIELVDVLVGSHSEPLIPGFGFGDTAFRIFVVMASNRLKSDRFFAQAWNEETYTAEGLAWVQRTGMKDVLLRHCPDLHRVLRHCDNVFAPWAKLPRSRA
;
A
#
# COMPACT_ATOMS: atom_id res chain seq x y z
N MET A 1 10.85 7.01 6.36
CA MET A 1 9.94 6.30 5.43
C MET A 1 9.96 4.79 5.57
N ALA A 2 11.10 4.09 5.45
CA ALA A 2 11.13 2.61 5.52
C ALA A 2 10.50 2.02 6.81
N LYS A 3 10.74 2.66 7.97
CA LYS A 3 10.09 2.29 9.25
C LYS A 3 8.57 2.32 9.12
N ILE A 4 8.02 3.49 8.79
CA ILE A 4 6.57 3.74 8.61
C ILE A 4 5.96 2.70 7.66
N HIS A 5 6.59 2.46 6.50
CA HIS A 5 6.08 1.48 5.56
C HIS A 5 6.05 0.06 6.15
N THR A 6 7.10 -0.32 6.89
CA THR A 6 7.27 -1.65 7.48
C THR A 6 6.29 -1.87 8.63
N VAL A 7 6.18 -0.93 9.56
CA VAL A 7 5.51 -1.17 10.86
C VAL A 7 4.15 -0.48 11.00
N GLU A 8 3.75 0.36 10.03
CA GLU A 8 2.45 1.05 10.02
C GLU A 8 1.66 0.73 8.76
N TRP A 9 2.19 1.02 7.57
CA TRP A 9 1.46 0.80 6.30
C TRP A 9 1.20 -0.69 6.03
N THR A 10 2.21 -1.54 6.17
CA THR A 10 2.05 -2.99 5.90
C THR A 10 1.02 -3.63 6.85
N PRO A 11 1.07 -3.39 8.18
CA PRO A 11 0.01 -3.79 9.09
C PRO A 11 -1.39 -3.26 8.79
N ALA A 12 -1.50 -2.10 8.13
CA ALA A 12 -2.80 -1.51 7.78
C ALA A 12 -3.43 -2.16 6.54
N ILE A 13 -2.62 -2.60 5.57
CA ILE A 13 -3.12 -3.32 4.38
C ILE A 13 -3.17 -4.85 4.60
N LEU A 14 -2.40 -5.39 5.55
CA LEU A 14 -2.40 -6.81 5.95
C LEU A 14 -2.72 -6.93 7.44
N VAL A 15 -3.98 -6.70 7.80
CA VAL A 15 -4.50 -6.65 9.18
C VAL A 15 -4.62 -8.06 9.76
N HIS A 16 -3.48 -8.70 10.06
CA HIS A 16 -3.42 -10.03 10.67
C HIS A 16 -2.40 -10.06 11.83
N PRO A 17 -2.73 -10.62 13.02
CA PRO A 17 -1.86 -10.55 14.21
C PRO A 17 -0.44 -11.10 13.98
N THR A 18 -0.32 -12.21 13.26
CA THR A 18 0.99 -12.82 12.92
C THR A 18 1.83 -11.89 12.04
N LEU A 19 1.20 -11.18 11.11
CA LEU A 19 1.86 -10.23 10.20
C LEU A 19 2.33 -9.01 10.95
N GLN A 20 1.49 -8.45 11.83
CA GLN A 20 1.88 -7.31 12.67
C GLN A 20 3.11 -7.66 13.50
N THR A 21 3.11 -8.83 14.13
CA THR A 21 4.27 -9.35 14.87
C THR A 21 5.49 -9.53 13.95
N GLY A 22 5.31 -10.18 12.81
CA GLY A 22 6.39 -10.43 11.84
C GLY A 22 7.03 -9.15 11.31
N MET A 23 6.23 -8.13 10.99
CA MET A 23 6.72 -6.84 10.52
C MET A 23 7.47 -6.07 11.62
N ARG A 24 7.00 -6.14 12.87
CA ARG A 24 7.74 -5.60 14.02
C ARG A 24 9.06 -6.33 14.23
N ILE A 25 9.10 -7.65 14.08
CA ILE A 25 10.36 -8.43 14.15
C ILE A 25 11.29 -8.09 12.99
N ASN A 26 10.76 -7.89 11.78
CA ASN A 26 11.58 -7.52 10.63
C ASN A 26 12.28 -6.16 10.83
N TRP A 27 11.63 -5.22 11.52
CA TRP A 27 12.24 -3.94 11.87
C TRP A 27 13.09 -4.00 13.16
N TRP A 28 12.54 -4.48 14.27
CA TRP A 28 13.18 -4.43 15.59
C TRP A 28 13.88 -5.72 16.03
N GLY A 29 13.93 -6.74 15.19
CA GLY A 29 14.38 -8.07 15.61
C GLY A 29 13.44 -8.72 16.64
N ALA A 30 13.75 -9.95 17.03
CA ALA A 30 12.94 -10.73 17.96
C ALA A 30 12.96 -10.19 19.41
N VAL A 31 13.96 -9.36 19.74
CA VAL A 31 14.15 -8.77 21.08
C VAL A 31 13.23 -7.56 21.30
N GLY A 32 12.67 -7.01 20.22
CA GLY A 32 11.59 -6.01 20.27
C GLY A 32 12.05 -4.56 20.42
N GLU A 33 11.07 -3.65 20.28
CA GLU A 33 11.28 -2.20 20.19
C GLU A 33 11.98 -1.58 21.41
N LYS A 34 11.67 -2.06 22.62
CA LYS A 34 12.20 -1.49 23.87
C LYS A 34 13.67 -1.79 24.13
N LEU A 35 14.22 -2.84 23.51
CA LEU A 35 15.59 -3.32 23.75
C LEU A 35 16.51 -3.10 22.55
N ASN A 36 15.98 -2.56 21.46
CA ASN A 36 16.70 -2.42 20.20
C ASN A 36 17.75 -1.28 20.19
N GLY A 37 17.79 -0.46 21.23
CA GLY A 37 18.88 0.49 21.47
C GLY A 37 20.12 -0.12 22.13
N ILE A 38 20.04 -1.39 22.58
CA ILE A 38 21.09 -2.06 23.37
C ILE A 38 21.80 -3.16 22.57
N VAL A 39 21.14 -3.75 21.57
CA VAL A 39 21.68 -4.87 20.78
C VAL A 39 21.69 -4.51 19.31
N SER A 40 22.88 -4.41 18.73
CA SER A 40 23.10 -4.27 17.29
C SER A 40 22.33 -5.36 16.54
N ARG A 41 21.55 -4.97 15.52
CA ARG A 41 20.82 -5.93 14.67
C ARG A 41 21.78 -7.02 14.16
N PRO A 42 21.51 -8.32 14.38
CA PRO A 42 22.33 -9.37 13.78
C PRO A 42 22.00 -9.45 12.29
N THR A 43 22.81 -8.80 11.45
CA THR A 43 22.70 -8.93 9.99
C THR A 43 23.92 -9.65 9.44
N LYS A 44 23.89 -10.99 9.43
CA LYS A 44 24.64 -11.69 8.38
C LYS A 44 23.88 -11.47 7.08
N GLY A 45 24.49 -10.72 6.16
CA GLY A 45 23.97 -10.52 4.82
C GLY A 45 23.77 -11.87 4.16
N LEU A 46 22.51 -12.21 3.86
CA LEU A 46 22.20 -13.33 2.99
C LEU A 46 22.22 -12.77 1.58
N ASP A 47 23.28 -13.11 0.84
CA ASP A 47 23.43 -12.80 -0.58
C ASP A 47 22.45 -13.68 -1.38
N HIS A 48 21.17 -13.29 -1.41
CA HIS A 48 20.21 -13.86 -2.34
C HIS A 48 20.10 -12.91 -3.54
N GLN A 49 20.86 -13.23 -4.59
CA GLN A 49 20.84 -12.53 -5.86
C GLN A 49 19.42 -12.42 -6.43
N ALA A 50 18.89 -11.18 -6.42
CA ALA A 50 18.40 -10.38 -7.54
C ALA A 50 17.58 -11.00 -8.71
N HIS A 51 16.99 -12.19 -8.60
CA HIS A 51 16.12 -12.73 -9.66
C HIS A 51 14.62 -12.37 -9.53
N SER A 52 14.27 -11.49 -8.58
CA SER A 52 12.87 -11.19 -8.23
C SER A 52 12.37 -9.78 -8.55
N GLY A 53 13.23 -8.88 -9.05
CA GLY A 53 12.88 -7.46 -9.26
C GLY A 53 11.69 -7.26 -10.22
N LEU A 54 11.68 -7.93 -11.37
CA LEU A 54 10.57 -7.84 -12.34
C LEU A 54 9.25 -8.36 -11.77
N ARG A 55 9.30 -9.38 -10.90
CA ARG A 55 8.11 -10.00 -10.28
C ARG A 55 7.49 -9.10 -9.23
N PHE A 56 8.32 -8.37 -8.50
CA PHE A 56 7.87 -7.41 -7.51
C PHE A 56 7.03 -6.30 -8.15
N VAL A 57 7.44 -5.82 -9.33
CA VAL A 57 6.68 -4.81 -10.08
C VAL A 57 5.27 -5.30 -10.39
N SER A 58 5.12 -6.54 -10.85
CA SER A 58 3.82 -7.09 -11.25
C SER A 58 2.82 -7.15 -10.10
N VAL A 59 3.24 -7.61 -8.92
CA VAL A 59 2.34 -7.69 -7.75
C VAL A 59 2.14 -6.36 -7.03
N TYR A 60 2.91 -5.32 -7.37
CA TYR A 60 2.69 -3.94 -6.90
C TYR A 60 1.82 -3.11 -7.85
N ARG A 61 1.26 -3.70 -8.92
CA ARG A 61 0.27 -3.05 -9.79
C ARG A 61 -1.11 -2.97 -9.13
N MET A 62 -1.19 -2.23 -8.02
CA MET A 62 -2.38 -2.09 -7.18
C MET A 62 -3.25 -0.89 -7.59
N HIS A 63 -3.41 -0.67 -8.90
CA HIS A 63 -4.24 0.41 -9.44
C HIS A 63 -5.70 0.40 -8.97
N PRO A 64 -6.34 -0.76 -8.69
CA PRO A 64 -7.69 -0.80 -8.09
C PRO A 64 -7.84 -0.07 -6.75
N LEU A 65 -6.76 0.28 -6.06
CA LEU A 65 -6.82 1.10 -4.85
C LEU A 65 -7.35 2.53 -5.12
N ILE A 66 -7.21 3.03 -6.35
CA ILE A 66 -7.55 4.41 -6.69
C ILE A 66 -9.04 4.49 -7.03
N PRO A 67 -9.85 5.31 -6.36
CA PRO A 67 -11.26 5.47 -6.70
C PRO A 67 -11.45 6.28 -7.99
N ASP A 68 -12.61 6.15 -8.66
CA ASP A 68 -12.96 6.97 -9.83
C ASP A 68 -13.23 8.44 -9.48
N THR A 69 -13.62 8.71 -8.22
CA THR A 69 -13.85 10.06 -7.70
C THR A 69 -13.23 10.25 -6.32
N ILE A 70 -12.90 11.50 -5.99
CA ILE A 70 -12.35 11.90 -4.69
C ILE A 70 -13.28 12.93 -4.07
N ALA A 71 -13.86 12.60 -2.92
CA ALA A 71 -14.64 13.52 -2.10
C ALA A 71 -13.72 14.27 -1.14
N LEU A 72 -13.74 15.60 -1.21
CA LEU A 72 -12.91 16.52 -0.44
C LEU A 72 -13.72 17.20 0.65
N PHE A 73 -13.14 17.35 1.83
CA PHE A 73 -13.79 17.87 3.04
C PHE A 73 -12.86 18.81 3.80
N ASP A 74 -13.45 19.83 4.41
CA ASP A 74 -12.78 20.69 5.37
C ASP A 74 -12.43 19.89 6.65
N SER A 75 -11.16 19.91 7.03
CA SER A 75 -10.59 19.15 8.14
C SER A 75 -10.95 19.67 9.53
N SER A 76 -11.47 20.91 9.63
CA SER A 76 -11.84 21.55 10.90
C SER A 76 -13.32 21.33 11.26
N THR A 77 -14.18 21.39 10.24
CA THR A 77 -15.64 21.32 10.35
C THR A 77 -16.21 19.99 9.88
N GLY A 78 -15.51 19.32 8.97
CA GLY A 78 -15.98 18.14 8.26
C GLY A 78 -16.87 18.45 7.07
N THR A 79 -17.10 19.72 6.72
CA THR A 79 -18.02 20.12 5.65
C THR A 79 -17.52 19.63 4.30
N HIS A 80 -18.42 19.08 3.48
CA HIS A 80 -18.09 18.70 2.10
C HIS A 80 -17.68 19.94 1.29
N HIS A 81 -16.55 19.85 0.62
CA HIS A 81 -16.03 20.90 -0.25
C HIS A 81 -16.43 20.62 -1.70
N SER A 82 -16.08 19.44 -2.21
CA SER A 82 -16.33 19.05 -3.59
C SER A 82 -16.08 17.55 -3.79
N THR A 83 -16.75 16.94 -4.76
CA THR A 83 -16.38 15.61 -5.28
C THR A 83 -15.87 15.77 -6.70
N LEU A 84 -14.64 15.32 -6.96
CA LEU A 84 -13.97 15.50 -8.25
C LEU A 84 -13.73 14.13 -8.90
N PRO A 85 -13.92 13.99 -10.23
CA PRO A 85 -13.39 12.84 -10.94
C PRO A 85 -11.87 12.76 -10.75
N THR A 86 -11.34 11.59 -10.40
CA THR A 86 -9.91 11.44 -10.10
C THR A 86 -9.05 11.86 -11.28
N LYS A 87 -9.49 11.56 -12.51
CA LYS A 87 -8.82 11.98 -13.76
C LYS A 87 -8.58 13.49 -13.87
N ASP A 88 -9.42 14.31 -13.24
CA ASP A 88 -9.35 15.77 -13.30
C ASP A 88 -8.36 16.35 -12.27
N VAL A 89 -7.78 15.49 -11.42
CA VAL A 89 -6.77 15.85 -10.42
C VAL A 89 -5.48 15.02 -10.57
N LEU A 90 -5.20 14.55 -11.79
CA LEU A 90 -3.94 13.88 -12.14
C LEU A 90 -2.95 14.83 -12.81
N PHE A 91 -1.67 14.45 -12.75
CA PHE A 91 -0.57 15.11 -13.46
C PHE A 91 -0.55 16.63 -13.22
N THR A 92 -0.63 17.43 -14.29
CA THR A 92 -0.59 18.89 -14.25
C THR A 92 -1.80 19.50 -13.52
N GLN A 93 -2.88 18.74 -13.36
CA GLN A 93 -4.11 19.18 -12.70
C GLN A 93 -4.15 18.83 -11.20
N ALA A 94 -3.15 18.12 -10.68
CA ALA A 94 -3.11 17.69 -9.27
C ALA A 94 -3.14 18.87 -8.26
N HIS A 95 -2.70 20.06 -8.69
CA HIS A 95 -2.73 21.26 -7.86
C HIS A 95 -4.08 22.00 -7.87
N SER A 96 -5.03 21.59 -8.72
CA SER A 96 -6.29 22.31 -8.90
C SER A 96 -7.14 22.44 -7.62
N PRO A 97 -7.23 21.43 -6.71
CA PRO A 97 -8.00 21.58 -5.49
C PRO A 97 -7.39 22.60 -4.53
N PHE A 98 -6.06 22.69 -4.47
CA PHE A 98 -5.38 23.67 -3.62
C PHE A 98 -5.57 25.10 -4.13
N ARG A 99 -5.65 25.29 -5.45
CA ARG A 99 -5.96 26.59 -6.05
C ARG A 99 -7.40 27.04 -5.80
N SER A 100 -8.32 26.10 -5.56
CA SER A 100 -9.70 26.40 -5.18
C SER A 100 -9.91 26.59 -3.68
N GLY A 101 -8.84 26.61 -2.88
CA GLY A 101 -8.88 26.92 -1.45
C GLY A 101 -8.76 25.71 -0.51
N LEU A 102 -8.59 24.50 -1.04
CA LEU A 102 -8.32 23.31 -0.22
C LEU A 102 -6.97 23.44 0.48
N THR A 103 -6.90 23.19 1.78
CA THR A 103 -5.61 23.13 2.49
C THR A 103 -4.98 21.74 2.40
N LEU A 104 -3.70 21.62 2.77
CA LEU A 104 -3.04 20.31 2.88
C LEU A 104 -3.68 19.42 3.95
N SER A 105 -4.12 20.02 5.07
CA SER A 105 -4.86 19.32 6.13
C SER A 105 -6.19 18.77 5.59
N ASP A 106 -6.91 19.53 4.77
CA ASP A 106 -8.17 19.08 4.16
C ASP A 106 -7.94 17.91 3.21
N ALA A 107 -6.88 17.96 2.39
CA ALA A 107 -6.51 16.86 1.52
C ALA A 107 -6.20 15.58 2.33
N PHE A 108 -5.38 15.66 3.37
CA PHE A 108 -5.08 14.52 4.22
C PHE A 108 -6.29 13.99 4.99
N TYR A 109 -7.12 14.88 5.54
CA TYR A 109 -8.36 14.49 6.20
C TYR A 109 -9.29 13.75 5.24
N SER A 110 -9.46 14.29 4.03
CA SER A 110 -10.28 13.67 2.98
C SER A 110 -9.77 12.28 2.61
N LEU A 111 -8.47 12.12 2.38
CA LEU A 111 -7.87 10.81 2.10
C LEU A 111 -7.98 9.85 3.30
N GLY A 112 -7.88 10.38 4.52
CA GLY A 112 -7.95 9.60 5.75
C GLY A 112 -9.34 9.05 6.06
N ILE A 113 -10.43 9.75 5.70
CA ILE A 113 -11.80 9.31 5.99
C ILE A 113 -12.49 8.54 4.85
N ASN A 114 -11.87 8.52 3.67
CA ASN A 114 -12.36 7.77 2.51
C ASN A 114 -11.65 6.41 2.44
N TYR A 115 -12.32 5.41 1.87
CA TYR A 115 -11.76 4.09 1.65
C TYR A 115 -11.09 4.03 0.27
N ALA A 116 -9.93 3.37 0.20
CA ALA A 116 -9.36 2.92 -1.06
C ALA A 116 -10.23 1.81 -1.67
N GLY A 117 -10.12 1.61 -2.99
CA GLY A 117 -10.75 0.47 -3.66
C GLY A 117 -10.11 -0.86 -3.25
N ALA A 118 -10.82 -1.97 -3.47
CA ALA A 118 -10.30 -3.31 -3.21
C ALA A 118 -9.40 -3.79 -4.37
N ILE A 119 -8.33 -4.53 -4.06
CA ILE A 119 -7.46 -5.14 -5.08
C ILE A 119 -8.10 -6.44 -5.57
N THR A 120 -9.12 -6.30 -6.40
CA THR A 120 -9.88 -7.44 -6.96
C THR A 120 -10.15 -7.24 -8.45
N THR A 121 -10.45 -8.35 -9.13
CA THR A 121 -11.00 -8.31 -10.50
C THR A 121 -12.31 -7.50 -10.51
N ASN A 122 -12.64 -6.90 -11.64
CA ASN A 122 -13.81 -6.03 -11.83
C ASN A 122 -13.81 -4.76 -10.96
N ASN A 123 -12.64 -4.30 -10.48
CA ASN A 123 -12.48 -3.05 -9.73
C ASN A 123 -11.36 -2.14 -10.28
N TYR A 124 -11.07 -2.23 -11.59
CA TYR A 124 -10.08 -1.37 -12.22
C TYR A 124 -10.70 0.01 -12.56
N PRO A 125 -10.08 1.14 -12.20
CA PRO A 125 -10.68 2.46 -12.41
C PRO A 125 -10.89 2.76 -13.89
N ASP A 126 -12.06 3.27 -14.25
CA ASP A 126 -12.45 3.44 -15.66
C ASP A 126 -11.49 4.39 -16.38
N PHE A 127 -11.11 5.48 -15.71
CA PHE A 127 -10.20 6.47 -16.29
C PHE A 127 -8.80 5.93 -16.60
N LEU A 128 -8.38 4.83 -15.97
CA LEU A 128 -7.08 4.20 -16.26
C LEU A 128 -7.11 3.30 -17.49
N ARG A 129 -8.30 2.91 -17.98
CA ARG A 129 -8.45 2.15 -19.23
C ARG A 129 -8.22 2.99 -20.48
N SER A 130 -8.26 4.32 -20.32
CA SER A 130 -8.07 5.29 -21.39
C SER A 130 -7.22 6.46 -20.91
N LEU A 131 -6.10 6.16 -20.26
CA LEU A 131 -5.24 7.19 -19.67
C LEU A 131 -4.40 7.88 -20.74
N ARG A 132 -4.63 9.17 -20.90
CA ARG A 132 -3.75 10.07 -21.64
C ARG A 132 -2.80 10.75 -20.68
N THR A 133 -1.51 10.62 -20.95
CA THR A 133 -0.46 11.20 -20.13
C THR A 133 0.08 12.51 -20.74
N PRO A 134 0.76 13.39 -19.96
CA PRO A 134 1.20 14.69 -20.44
C PRO A 134 2.19 14.65 -21.63
N ASP A 135 2.89 13.53 -21.81
CA ASP A 135 3.76 13.24 -22.95
C ASP A 135 2.99 12.85 -24.23
N GLY A 136 1.66 12.90 -24.22
CA GLY A 136 0.80 12.56 -25.34
C GLY A 136 0.60 11.06 -25.56
N GLN A 137 1.22 10.20 -24.73
CA GLN A 137 1.07 8.76 -24.87
C GLN A 137 -0.28 8.26 -24.36
N PHE A 138 -0.79 7.22 -25.03
CA PHE A 138 -1.92 6.41 -24.57
C PHE A 138 -1.36 5.16 -23.90
N ARG A 139 -1.81 4.84 -22.69
CA ARG A 139 -1.29 3.69 -21.93
C ARG A 139 -2.44 2.80 -21.46
N ASP A 140 -2.29 1.50 -21.76
CA ASP A 140 -3.07 0.39 -21.19
C ASP A 140 -2.09 -0.52 -20.41
N LEU A 141 -2.43 -0.89 -19.17
CA LEU A 141 -1.46 -1.35 -18.17
C LEU A 141 -1.60 -2.83 -17.75
N ALA A 142 -2.22 -3.70 -18.55
CA ALA A 142 -2.56 -5.08 -18.15
C ALA A 142 -1.87 -6.21 -18.98
N THR A 143 -0.66 -6.68 -18.63
CA THR A 143 -0.16 -8.04 -19.05
C THR A 143 1.10 -8.50 -18.30
N PHE A 144 1.21 -9.78 -17.85
CA PHE A 144 2.46 -10.53 -17.51
C PHE A 144 2.20 -12.01 -17.06
N ARG A 145 3.17 -12.97 -17.17
CA ARG A 145 2.99 -14.43 -16.86
C ARG A 145 3.96 -15.06 -15.79
N ARG A 146 3.58 -16.25 -15.28
CA ARG A 146 3.99 -17.05 -14.07
C ARG A 146 5.49 -17.24 -13.77
N LEU A 147 5.87 -17.46 -12.48
CA LEU A 147 7.18 -18.07 -12.05
C LEU A 147 7.37 -18.32 -10.51
N LEU A 148 6.34 -18.64 -9.71
CA LEU A 148 6.45 -18.60 -8.23
C LEU A 148 6.51 -19.95 -7.47
N GLY A 149 6.59 -21.09 -8.16
CA GLY A 149 6.76 -22.39 -7.48
C GLY A 149 5.62 -22.75 -6.51
N MET A 150 4.43 -22.19 -6.73
CA MET A 150 3.19 -22.50 -6.01
C MET A 150 2.47 -23.65 -6.71
N SER A 151 1.62 -24.38 -5.98
CA SER A 151 0.58 -25.19 -6.63
C SER A 151 -0.30 -24.26 -7.45
N ALA A 152 -0.20 -24.34 -8.77
CA ALA A 152 -1.05 -23.57 -9.66
C ALA A 152 -2.49 -24.10 -9.52
N PRO A 153 -3.51 -23.21 -9.49
CA PRO A 153 -4.89 -23.66 -9.55
C PRO A 153 -5.09 -24.49 -10.83
N ALA A 154 -5.66 -25.68 -10.69
CA ALA A 154 -5.93 -26.59 -11.80
C ALA A 154 -7.19 -26.17 -12.58
N THR A 155 -8.06 -25.36 -11.95
CA THR A 155 -9.32 -24.92 -12.53
C THR A 155 -9.59 -23.44 -12.23
N PHE A 156 -10.44 -22.79 -13.04
CA PHE A 156 -10.91 -21.43 -12.76
C PHE A 156 -11.69 -21.34 -11.44
N ALA A 157 -12.38 -22.41 -11.04
CA ALA A 157 -13.06 -22.49 -9.75
C ALA A 157 -12.08 -22.45 -8.57
N GLU A 158 -10.94 -23.15 -8.66
CA GLU A 158 -9.89 -23.09 -7.64
C GLU A 158 -9.24 -21.71 -7.57
N LEU A 159 -8.91 -21.10 -8.72
CA LEU A 159 -8.30 -19.76 -8.79
C LEU A 159 -9.15 -18.72 -8.04
N THR A 160 -10.46 -18.82 -8.19
CA THR A 160 -11.43 -17.85 -7.67
C THR A 160 -11.98 -18.20 -6.28
N GLY A 161 -11.44 -19.24 -5.64
CA GLY A 161 -11.91 -19.71 -4.33
C GLY A 161 -13.37 -20.16 -4.33
N GLY A 162 -13.87 -20.67 -5.46
CA GLY A 162 -15.26 -21.12 -5.62
C GLY A 162 -16.25 -20.06 -6.11
N ASN A 163 -15.81 -18.85 -6.49
CA ASN A 163 -16.69 -17.87 -7.13
C ASN A 163 -17.02 -18.30 -8.57
N GLY A 164 -18.12 -19.04 -8.74
CA GLY A 164 -18.53 -19.62 -10.02
C GLY A 164 -18.84 -18.59 -11.13
N THR A 165 -19.24 -17.36 -10.77
CA THR A 165 -19.48 -16.32 -11.77
C THR A 165 -18.17 -15.83 -12.36
N LEU A 166 -17.22 -15.47 -11.48
CA LEU A 166 -15.88 -15.03 -11.91
C LEU A 166 -15.12 -16.14 -12.62
N ALA A 167 -15.25 -17.40 -12.17
CA ALA A 167 -14.64 -18.55 -12.82
C ALA A 167 -15.10 -18.69 -14.27
N ARG A 168 -16.42 -18.57 -14.51
CA ARG A 168 -17.00 -18.65 -15.86
C ARG A 168 -16.57 -17.48 -16.75
N GLU A 169 -16.54 -16.25 -16.22
CA GLU A 169 -16.05 -15.08 -16.96
C GLU A 169 -14.58 -15.26 -17.39
N LEU A 170 -13.73 -15.76 -16.48
CA LEU A 170 -12.33 -16.05 -16.80
C LEU A 170 -12.18 -17.18 -17.82
N GLU A 171 -13.00 -18.23 -17.71
CA GLU A 171 -13.02 -19.34 -18.67
C GLU A 171 -13.46 -18.88 -20.06
N GLU A 172 -14.49 -18.02 -20.15
CA GLU A 172 -14.95 -17.41 -21.41
C GLU A 172 -13.86 -16.58 -22.10
N VAL A 173 -13.02 -15.88 -21.32
CA VAL A 173 -11.94 -15.02 -21.85
C VAL A 173 -10.68 -15.81 -22.20
N TYR A 174 -10.23 -16.69 -21.32
CA TYR A 174 -8.93 -17.36 -21.45
C TYR A 174 -9.03 -18.74 -22.10
N GLY A 175 -10.15 -19.46 -21.95
CA GLY A 175 -10.34 -20.85 -22.39
C GLY A 175 -9.46 -21.89 -21.68
N ASP A 176 -8.25 -21.51 -21.28
CA ASP A 176 -7.26 -22.34 -20.61
C ASP A 176 -6.68 -21.59 -19.40
N ILE A 177 -6.71 -22.23 -18.23
CA ILE A 177 -6.20 -21.70 -16.96
C ILE A 177 -4.69 -21.36 -17.03
N GLU A 178 -3.95 -22.01 -17.92
CA GLU A 178 -2.52 -21.76 -18.12
C GLU A 178 -2.22 -20.43 -18.83
N LEU A 179 -3.23 -19.84 -19.48
CA LEU A 179 -3.14 -18.58 -20.20
C LEU A 179 -3.42 -17.36 -19.31
N VAL A 180 -3.93 -17.55 -18.10
CA VAL A 180 -4.27 -16.45 -17.18
C VAL A 180 -3.05 -15.59 -16.85
N ASP A 181 -3.18 -14.27 -17.05
CA ASP A 181 -2.16 -13.29 -16.70
C ASP A 181 -1.98 -13.19 -15.17
N VAL A 182 -0.76 -12.94 -14.71
CA VAL A 182 -0.40 -12.77 -13.29
C VAL A 182 -1.22 -11.66 -12.64
N LEU A 183 -1.45 -10.54 -13.33
CA LEU A 183 -2.26 -9.45 -12.78
C LEU A 183 -3.69 -9.94 -12.51
N VAL A 184 -4.33 -10.51 -13.53
CA VAL A 184 -5.71 -11.01 -13.46
C VAL A 184 -5.83 -12.15 -12.44
N GLY A 185 -4.91 -13.10 -12.47
CA GLY A 185 -4.85 -14.21 -11.50
C GLY A 185 -4.72 -13.70 -10.08
N SER A 186 -3.73 -12.84 -9.80
CA SER A 186 -3.50 -12.31 -8.44
C SER A 186 -4.67 -11.49 -7.88
N HIS A 187 -5.45 -10.83 -8.74
CA HIS A 187 -6.63 -10.06 -8.36
C HIS A 187 -7.90 -10.93 -8.27
N SER A 188 -7.86 -12.16 -8.79
CA SER A 188 -8.96 -13.12 -8.74
C SER A 188 -8.85 -14.07 -7.55
N GLU A 189 -7.72 -14.09 -6.86
CA GLU A 189 -7.50 -14.92 -5.67
C GLU A 189 -8.45 -14.55 -4.52
N PRO A 190 -8.97 -15.54 -3.78
CA PRO A 190 -9.67 -15.26 -2.53
C PRO A 190 -8.72 -14.60 -1.52
N LEU A 191 -9.21 -13.58 -0.82
CA LEU A 191 -8.44 -12.88 0.20
C LEU A 191 -8.47 -13.66 1.52
N ILE A 192 -7.31 -13.72 2.18
CA ILE A 192 -7.22 -14.14 3.58
C ILE A 192 -7.91 -13.05 4.44
N PRO A 193 -8.73 -13.38 5.45
CA PRO A 193 -9.34 -12.38 6.32
C PRO A 193 -8.32 -11.37 6.86
N GLY A 194 -8.57 -10.08 6.59
CA GLY A 194 -7.69 -8.97 6.96
C GLY A 194 -6.62 -8.60 5.92
N PHE A 195 -6.42 -9.38 4.86
CA PHE A 195 -5.48 -9.05 3.79
C PHE A 195 -6.12 -8.19 2.71
N GLY A 196 -5.39 -7.16 2.26
CA GLY A 196 -5.77 -6.31 1.14
C GLY A 196 -5.39 -6.87 -0.24
N PHE A 197 -4.60 -7.94 -0.31
CA PHE A 197 -4.22 -8.62 -1.56
C PHE A 197 -3.97 -10.12 -1.33
N GLY A 198 -4.03 -10.91 -2.42
CA GLY A 198 -3.96 -12.37 -2.40
C GLY A 198 -2.62 -12.97 -1.96
N ASP A 199 -2.62 -14.29 -1.72
CA ASP A 199 -1.48 -15.06 -1.21
C ASP A 199 -0.25 -14.98 -2.15
N THR A 200 -0.47 -14.96 -3.47
CA THR A 200 0.61 -14.82 -4.44
C THR A 200 1.37 -13.51 -4.26
N ALA A 201 0.65 -12.40 -4.15
CA ALA A 201 1.24 -11.08 -3.93
C ALA A 201 1.93 -11.02 -2.55
N PHE A 202 1.33 -11.63 -1.53
CA PHE A 202 1.90 -11.71 -0.19
C PHE A 202 3.24 -12.45 -0.11
N ARG A 203 3.38 -13.60 -0.79
CA ARG A 203 4.63 -14.37 -0.79
C ARG A 203 5.79 -13.63 -1.44
N ILE A 204 5.53 -12.91 -2.53
CA ILE A 204 6.54 -12.03 -3.12
C ILE A 204 6.84 -10.87 -2.15
N PHE A 205 5.80 -10.27 -1.57
CA PHE A 205 5.94 -9.15 -0.65
C PHE A 205 6.84 -9.49 0.54
N VAL A 206 6.65 -10.62 1.22
CA VAL A 206 7.41 -10.95 2.44
C VAL A 206 8.91 -11.12 2.18
N VAL A 207 9.27 -11.73 1.06
CA VAL A 207 10.67 -11.89 0.63
C VAL A 207 11.25 -10.52 0.26
N MET A 208 10.55 -9.75 -0.56
CA MET A 208 11.06 -8.47 -1.06
C MET A 208 11.13 -7.39 0.00
N ALA A 209 10.17 -7.35 0.94
CA ALA A 209 10.18 -6.43 2.07
C ALA A 209 11.38 -6.69 2.99
N SER A 210 11.71 -7.96 3.24
CA SER A 210 12.89 -8.35 4.02
C SER A 210 14.18 -7.97 3.28
N ASN A 211 14.27 -8.29 1.98
CA ASN A 211 15.46 -8.02 1.19
C ASN A 211 15.78 -6.51 1.12
N ARG A 212 14.78 -5.65 0.92
CA ARG A 212 14.97 -4.18 0.92
C ARG A 212 15.69 -3.63 2.15
N LEU A 213 15.49 -4.24 3.33
CA LEU A 213 16.17 -3.83 4.56
C LEU A 213 17.52 -4.51 4.73
N LYS A 214 17.61 -5.80 4.39
CA LYS A 214 18.82 -6.60 4.63
C LYS A 214 19.93 -6.35 3.62
N SER A 215 19.61 -5.99 2.38
CA SER A 215 20.59 -5.75 1.32
C SER A 215 21.12 -4.33 1.28
N ASP A 216 20.51 -3.39 2.01
CA ASP A 216 20.92 -2.00 2.03
C ASP A 216 21.93 -1.74 3.15
N ARG A 217 23.11 -1.24 2.77
CA ARG A 217 24.20 -0.86 3.69
C ARG A 217 23.69 0.03 4.82
N PHE A 218 22.82 1.00 4.52
CA PHE A 218 22.35 1.99 5.48
C PHE A 218 21.33 1.45 6.49
N PHE A 219 20.78 0.25 6.27
CA PHE A 219 19.89 -0.43 7.22
C PHE A 219 20.55 -1.63 7.92
N ALA A 220 21.50 -2.28 7.24
CA ALA A 220 22.17 -3.49 7.73
C ALA A 220 23.50 -3.19 8.45
N GLN A 221 24.36 -2.36 7.86
CA GLN A 221 25.75 -2.18 8.34
C GLN A 221 25.98 -0.81 8.98
N ALA A 222 25.42 0.23 8.39
CA ALA A 222 25.63 1.62 8.77
C ALA A 222 24.42 2.23 9.50
N TRP A 223 23.61 1.40 10.18
CA TRP A 223 22.52 1.86 11.03
C TRP A 223 23.04 2.24 12.42
N ASN A 224 23.78 3.35 12.49
CA ASN A 224 24.48 3.81 13.69
C ASN A 224 24.55 5.34 13.78
N GLU A 225 24.93 5.85 14.95
CA GLU A 225 25.03 7.29 15.21
C GLU A 225 26.18 7.97 14.46
N GLU A 226 27.23 7.24 14.07
CA GLU A 226 28.29 7.80 13.21
C GLU A 226 27.72 8.20 11.84
N THR A 227 26.83 7.37 11.28
CA THR A 227 26.22 7.61 9.96
C THR A 227 25.03 8.57 10.04
N TYR A 228 24.21 8.47 11.10
CA TYR A 228 22.94 9.20 11.21
C TYR A 228 22.94 10.33 12.23
N THR A 229 24.01 10.52 13.00
CA THR A 229 24.05 11.27 14.27
C THR A 229 23.16 10.65 15.36
N ALA A 230 23.46 10.92 16.63
CA ALA A 230 22.61 10.50 17.75
C ALA A 230 21.18 11.06 17.60
N GLU A 231 21.06 12.35 17.24
CA GLU A 231 19.77 13.02 17.06
C GLU A 231 18.99 12.43 15.87
N GLY A 232 19.65 12.23 14.72
CA GLY A 232 18.99 11.68 13.54
C GLY A 232 18.55 10.23 13.73
N LEU A 233 19.34 9.40 14.42
CA LEU A 233 18.95 8.03 14.73
C LEU A 233 17.76 8.00 15.71
N ALA A 234 17.80 8.82 16.76
CA ALA A 234 16.68 8.97 17.70
C ALA A 234 15.40 9.47 17.01
N TRP A 235 15.53 10.43 16.08
CA TRP A 235 14.43 10.95 15.27
C TRP A 235 13.74 9.81 14.49
N VAL A 236 14.51 8.98 13.78
CA VAL A 236 13.94 7.88 13.00
C VAL A 236 13.32 6.81 13.91
N GLN A 237 13.95 6.50 15.05
CA GLN A 237 13.42 5.52 15.99
C GLN A 237 12.11 5.97 16.63
N ARG A 238 11.90 7.26 16.86
CA ARG A 238 10.72 7.79 17.57
C ARG A 238 9.62 8.33 16.65
N THR A 239 9.91 8.57 15.38
CA THR A 239 8.91 9.11 14.42
C THR A 239 8.09 7.99 13.78
N GLY A 240 6.76 8.14 13.79
CA GLY A 240 5.79 7.44 12.94
C GLY A 240 5.06 8.38 11.97
N MET A 241 4.12 7.88 11.16
CA MET A 241 3.42 8.72 10.18
C MET A 241 2.50 9.74 10.84
N LYS A 242 1.90 9.40 11.99
CA LYS A 242 1.12 10.36 12.80
C LYS A 242 1.97 11.57 13.20
N ASP A 243 3.20 11.35 13.65
CA ASP A 243 4.12 12.43 14.03
C ASP A 243 4.50 13.29 12.82
N VAL A 244 4.71 12.67 11.65
CA VAL A 244 4.97 13.41 10.40
C VAL A 244 3.78 14.29 10.03
N LEU A 245 2.56 13.74 10.04
CA LEU A 245 1.34 14.49 9.73
C LEU A 245 1.15 15.65 10.71
N LEU A 246 1.25 15.42 12.01
CA LEU A 246 1.02 16.47 13.01
C LEU A 246 2.12 17.53 13.04
N ARG A 247 3.35 17.19 12.62
CA ARG A 247 4.44 18.17 12.46
C ARG A 247 4.18 19.16 11.33
N HIS A 248 3.50 18.74 10.26
CA HIS A 248 3.32 19.55 9.05
C HIS A 248 1.87 20.02 8.83
N CYS A 249 0.90 19.40 9.49
CA CYS A 249 -0.53 19.69 9.45
C CYS A 249 -1.10 19.60 10.88
N PRO A 250 -0.74 20.53 11.79
CA PRO A 250 -1.10 20.45 13.20
C PRO A 250 -2.61 20.48 13.45
N ASP A 251 -3.39 21.07 12.55
CA ASP A 251 -4.86 21.13 12.63
C ASP A 251 -5.51 19.73 12.61
N LEU A 252 -4.80 18.71 12.11
CA LEU A 252 -5.24 17.32 12.14
C LEU A 252 -5.21 16.70 13.55
N HIS A 253 -4.68 17.38 14.57
CA HIS A 253 -4.59 16.85 15.93
C HIS A 253 -5.93 16.35 16.48
N ARG A 254 -7.02 17.07 16.18
CA ARG A 254 -8.36 16.71 16.64
C ARG A 254 -8.82 15.37 16.06
N VAL A 255 -8.63 15.14 14.76
CA VAL A 255 -9.10 13.94 14.06
C VAL A 255 -8.16 12.75 14.27
N LEU A 256 -6.87 13.01 14.49
CA LEU A 256 -5.87 11.97 14.70
C LEU A 256 -5.69 11.57 16.17
N ARG A 257 -6.33 12.24 17.14
CA ARG A 257 -6.11 12.02 18.57
C ARG A 257 -6.14 10.54 18.96
N HIS A 258 -7.17 9.83 18.52
CA HIS A 258 -7.41 8.41 18.83
C HIS A 258 -7.04 7.47 17.66
N CYS A 259 -6.35 7.99 16.65
CA CYS A 259 -5.85 7.17 15.55
C CYS A 259 -4.49 6.58 15.95
N ASP A 260 -4.45 5.26 16.12
CA ASP A 260 -3.21 4.53 16.43
C ASP A 260 -2.35 4.35 15.16
N ASN A 261 -2.99 4.09 14.02
CA ASN A 261 -2.34 3.92 12.73
C ASN A 261 -3.08 4.75 11.66
N VAL A 262 -2.41 5.77 11.13
CA VAL A 262 -3.00 6.76 10.21
C VAL A 262 -3.26 6.22 8.80
N PHE A 263 -2.87 4.99 8.50
CA PHE A 263 -3.26 4.29 7.27
C PHE A 263 -4.58 3.52 7.41
N ALA A 264 -5.10 3.36 8.64
CA ALA A 264 -6.47 2.91 8.86
C ALA A 264 -7.45 4.09 8.67
N PRO A 265 -8.74 3.84 8.38
CA PRO A 265 -9.73 4.90 8.23
C PRO A 265 -9.83 5.79 9.48
N TRP A 266 -9.84 7.10 9.27
CA TRP A 266 -9.95 8.10 10.33
C TRP A 266 -11.41 8.27 10.76
N ALA A 267 -11.59 8.76 11.99
CA ALA A 267 -12.92 9.12 12.47
C ALA A 267 -13.46 10.31 11.66
N LYS A 268 -14.66 10.15 11.11
CA LYS A 268 -15.38 11.24 10.42
C LYS A 268 -15.86 12.29 11.42
N LEU A 269 -15.64 13.55 11.10
CA LEU A 269 -16.31 14.67 11.75
C LEU A 269 -17.82 14.63 11.44
N PRO A 270 -18.69 15.15 12.33
CA PRO A 270 -20.14 15.00 12.21
C PRO A 270 -20.75 15.49 10.89
N ARG A 271 -20.13 16.50 10.25
CA ARG A 271 -20.57 17.08 8.98
C ARG A 271 -20.03 16.39 7.74
N SER A 272 -19.15 15.39 7.88
CA SER A 272 -18.52 14.68 6.75
C SER A 272 -19.46 13.69 6.10
N ARG A 273 -20.38 14.25 5.33
CA ARG A 273 -21.36 13.56 4.48
C ARG A 273 -21.19 14.11 3.07
N ALA A 274 -20.86 13.24 2.12
CA ALA A 274 -20.89 13.53 0.69
C ALA A 274 -22.26 13.15 0.12
#